data_AF-A0A554IGB8-F1
#
_entry.id   AF-A0A554IGB8-F1
#
_cell.length_a   1.000
_cell.length_b   1.000
_cell.length_c   1.000
_cell.angle_alpha   90.00
_cell.angle_beta   90.00
_cell.angle_gamma   90.00
#
_symmetry.space_group_name_H-M   'P 1'
#
loop_
_entity.id
_entity.type
_entity.pdbx_description
1 polymer ?
#
loop_
_entity_poly.entity_id
_entity_poly.type
_entity_poly.pdbx_seq_one_letter_code
_entity_poly.pdbx_strand_id
1 'polypeptide(L)'
;MAKKLYVGGIPYTSTADALKNFFQAVGPVASSTIITDKMTGRSRGFGFVEMENDADADRAVEQFHGKEFEGRTLTVNEAKPREEGANRERRF
;
A
#
# COMPACT_ATOMS: atom_id res chain seq x y z
N MET A 1 9.16 12.51 -5.73
CA MET A 1 9.50 11.10 -6.05
C MET A 1 8.34 10.27 -5.56
N ALA A 2 7.83 9.33 -6.37
CA ALA A 2 6.72 8.48 -5.94
C ALA A 2 7.19 7.54 -4.82
N LYS A 3 6.43 7.47 -3.73
CA LYS A 3 6.77 6.70 -2.54
C LYS A 3 5.81 5.53 -2.39
N LYS A 4 6.36 4.33 -2.19
CA LYS A 4 5.56 3.12 -2.01
C LYS A 4 5.35 2.87 -0.53
N LEU A 5 4.14 2.52 -0.17
CA LEU A 5 3.66 2.26 1.17
C LEU A 5 3.18 0.82 1.26
N TYR A 6 3.61 0.13 2.29
CA TYR A 6 3.12 -1.18 2.67
C TYR A 6 1.91 -0.99 3.57
N VAL A 7 0.83 -1.71 3.30
CA VAL A 7 -0.38 -1.70 4.12
C VAL A 7 -0.67 -3.13 4.54
N GLY A 8 -0.56 -3.43 5.82
CA GLY A 8 -0.87 -4.72 6.44
C GLY A 8 -2.06 -4.63 7.39
N GLY A 9 -2.54 -5.76 7.90
CA GLY A 9 -3.66 -5.81 8.84
C GLY A 9 -5.03 -5.58 8.21
N ILE A 10 -5.12 -5.66 6.89
CA ILE A 10 -6.33 -5.37 6.13
C ILE A 10 -7.29 -6.58 6.23
N PRO A 11 -8.60 -6.38 6.43
CA PRO A 11 -9.56 -7.48 6.41
C PRO A 11 -9.70 -8.09 5.00
N TYR A 12 -10.12 -9.34 4.97
CA TYR A 12 -10.24 -10.11 3.73
C TYR A 12 -11.31 -9.57 2.77
N THR A 13 -12.21 -8.74 3.28
CA THR A 13 -13.28 -8.04 2.57
C THR A 13 -12.79 -6.80 1.83
N SER A 14 -11.63 -6.25 2.21
CA SER A 14 -11.10 -5.03 1.62
C SER A 14 -10.40 -5.26 0.29
N THR A 15 -10.63 -4.32 -0.64
CA THR A 15 -10.13 -4.34 -2.02
C THR A 15 -9.12 -3.22 -2.26
N ALA A 16 -8.34 -3.36 -3.34
CA ALA A 16 -7.33 -2.37 -3.70
C ALA A 16 -7.93 -0.99 -3.94
N ASP A 17 -9.16 -0.96 -4.47
CA ASP A 17 -9.94 0.26 -4.68
C ASP A 17 -10.29 0.96 -3.36
N ALA A 18 -10.68 0.18 -2.34
CA ALA A 18 -10.96 0.72 -1.01
C ALA A 18 -9.71 1.36 -0.39
N LEU A 19 -8.55 0.69 -0.48
CA LEU A 19 -7.27 1.27 -0.07
C LEU A 19 -6.97 2.54 -0.84
N LYS A 20 -7.05 2.49 -2.17
CA LYS A 20 -6.78 3.65 -3.02
C LYS A 20 -7.63 4.84 -2.58
N ASN A 21 -8.93 4.66 -2.41
CA ASN A 21 -9.82 5.73 -1.98
C ASN A 21 -9.47 6.25 -0.58
N PHE A 22 -9.04 5.37 0.33
CA PHE A 22 -8.61 5.75 1.68
C PHE A 22 -7.34 6.61 1.68
N PHE A 23 -6.36 6.24 0.86
CA PHE A 23 -5.12 6.99 0.71
C PHE A 23 -5.30 8.26 -0.14
N GLN A 24 -6.27 8.28 -1.06
CA GLN A 24 -6.66 9.46 -1.83
C GLN A 24 -7.16 10.62 -0.95
N ALA A 25 -7.64 10.33 0.26
CA ALA A 25 -8.01 11.37 1.23
C ALA A 25 -6.82 12.18 1.74
N VAL A 26 -5.61 11.61 1.70
CA VAL A 26 -4.37 12.29 2.11
C VAL A 26 -3.72 12.96 0.92
N GLY A 27 -3.66 12.28 -0.23
CA GLY A 27 -3.06 12.82 -1.44
C GLY A 27 -3.20 11.90 -2.65
N PRO A 28 -2.73 12.32 -3.83
CA PRO A 28 -2.86 11.56 -5.06
C PRO A 28 -2.10 10.23 -5.01
N VAL A 29 -2.82 9.14 -5.29
CA VAL A 29 -2.32 7.76 -5.34
C VAL A 29 -1.97 7.41 -6.79
N ALA A 30 -0.71 7.08 -7.04
CA ALA A 30 -0.22 6.60 -8.33
C ALA A 30 -0.73 5.19 -8.65
N SER A 31 -0.66 4.26 -7.68
CA SER A 31 -1.08 2.87 -7.88
C SER A 31 -1.41 2.15 -6.58
N SER A 32 -2.27 1.13 -6.61
CA SER A 32 -2.63 0.33 -5.44
C SER A 32 -2.74 -1.14 -5.82
N THR A 33 -2.10 -2.02 -5.06
CA THR A 33 -2.08 -3.47 -5.29
C THR A 33 -2.31 -4.21 -3.99
N ILE A 34 -3.31 -5.09 -3.91
CA ILE A 34 -3.50 -5.97 -2.75
C ILE A 34 -2.95 -7.35 -3.06
N ILE A 35 -2.25 -7.94 -2.09
CA ILE A 35 -1.77 -9.30 -2.17
C ILE A 35 -2.83 -10.22 -1.57
N THR A 36 -3.49 -10.97 -2.44
CA THR A 36 -4.45 -12.00 -2.06
C THR A 36 -3.89 -13.38 -2.30
N ASP A 37 -4.27 -14.33 -1.44
CA ASP A 37 -3.92 -15.73 -1.62
C ASP A 37 -4.74 -16.29 -2.78
N LYS A 38 -4.07 -16.64 -3.88
CA LYS A 38 -4.74 -17.14 -5.10
C LYS A 38 -5.33 -18.55 -4.92
N MET A 39 -4.88 -19.32 -3.95
CA MET A 39 -5.35 -20.69 -3.71
C MET A 39 -6.69 -20.71 -2.96
N THR A 40 -6.86 -19.83 -1.98
CA THR A 40 -8.07 -19.74 -1.15
C THR A 40 -8.96 -18.56 -1.53
N GLY A 41 -8.48 -17.65 -2.38
CA GLY A 41 -9.14 -16.38 -2.70
C GLY A 41 -9.19 -15.41 -1.53
N ARG A 42 -8.59 -15.73 -0.37
CA ARG A 42 -8.60 -14.88 0.82
C ARG A 42 -7.47 -13.89 0.74
N SER A 43 -7.72 -12.60 1.02
CA SER A 43 -6.62 -11.63 1.07
C SER A 43 -5.54 -12.11 2.04
N ARG A 44 -4.25 -11.87 1.78
CA ARG A 44 -3.25 -12.19 2.82
C ARG A 44 -3.27 -11.16 3.96
N GLY A 45 -4.18 -10.19 3.87
CA GLY A 45 -4.34 -9.08 4.79
C GLY A 45 -3.26 -8.02 4.62
N PHE A 46 -2.63 -7.96 3.45
CA PHE A 46 -1.66 -6.91 3.13
C PHE A 46 -1.67 -6.52 1.65
N GLY A 47 -1.16 -5.33 1.36
CA GLY A 47 -1.08 -4.71 0.05
C GLY A 47 -0.02 -3.60 0.01
N PHE A 48 0.08 -2.97 -1.14
CA PHE A 48 1.02 -1.90 -1.45
C PHE A 48 0.27 -0.74 -2.11
N VAL A 49 0.57 0.47 -1.69
CA VAL A 49 0.02 1.71 -2.27
C VAL A 49 1.19 2.59 -2.69
N GLU A 50 1.16 3.14 -3.88
CA GLU A 50 2.17 4.04 -4.41
C GLU A 50 1.57 5.44 -4.46
N MET A 51 2.17 6.37 -3.74
CA MET A 51 1.75 7.77 -3.67
C MET A 51 2.59 8.59 -4.66
N GLU A 52 2.00 9.60 -5.29
CA GLU A 52 2.76 10.50 -6.18
C GLU A 52 3.76 11.38 -5.43
N ASN A 53 3.48 11.67 -4.16
CA ASN A 53 4.25 12.59 -3.33
C ASN A 53 4.76 11.93 -2.05
N ASP A 54 6.01 12.23 -1.67
CA ASP A 54 6.64 11.66 -0.48
C ASP A 54 5.99 12.18 0.81
N ALA A 55 5.71 13.49 0.86
CA ALA A 55 5.07 14.13 2.00
C ALA A 55 3.67 13.56 2.28
N ASP A 56 2.88 13.32 1.23
CA ASP A 56 1.54 12.71 1.37
C ASP A 56 1.65 11.26 1.83
N ALA A 57 2.70 10.55 1.39
CA ALA A 57 2.95 9.18 1.79
C ALA A 57 3.34 9.07 3.28
N ASP A 58 4.21 9.95 3.75
CA ASP A 58 4.64 9.99 5.16
C ASP A 58 3.44 10.30 6.07
N ARG A 59 2.64 11.31 5.69
CA ARG A 59 1.40 11.65 6.41
C ARG A 59 0.39 10.53 6.44
N ALA A 60 0.30 9.76 5.36
CA ALA A 60 -0.58 8.60 5.29
C ALA A 60 -0.07 7.47 6.19
N VAL A 61 1.23 7.23 6.23
CA VAL A 61 1.85 6.29 7.20
C VAL A 61 1.51 6.72 8.62
N GLU A 62 1.80 7.96 9.00
CA GLU A 62 1.56 8.42 10.38
C GLU A 62 0.09 8.42 10.78
N GLN A 63 -0.84 8.77 9.88
CA GLN A 63 -2.28 8.82 10.19
C GLN A 63 -2.97 7.45 10.17
N PHE A 64 -2.48 6.51 9.36
CA PHE A 64 -3.14 5.22 9.15
C PHE A 64 -2.39 4.05 9.79
N HIS A 65 -1.11 4.21 10.14
CA HIS A 65 -0.38 3.21 10.91
C HIS A 65 -0.97 3.07 12.31
N GLY A 66 -1.29 1.84 12.70
CA GLY A 66 -1.84 1.54 14.02
C GLY A 66 -3.34 1.81 14.15
N LYS A 67 -4.05 2.18 13.07
CA LYS A 67 -5.51 2.36 13.11
C LYS A 67 -6.21 1.01 13.20
N GLU A 68 -7.25 0.91 14.03
CA GLU A 68 -8.15 -0.24 13.98
C GLU A 68 -9.11 -0.12 12.80
N PHE A 69 -9.23 -1.22 12.05
CA PHE A 69 -10.13 -1.37 10.92
C PHE A 69 -10.79 -2.75 11.01
N GLU A 70 -12.11 -2.74 11.21
CA GLU A 70 -12.93 -3.96 11.36
C GLU A 70 -12.38 -4.94 12.43
N GLY A 71 -11.87 -4.40 13.55
CA GLY A 71 -11.30 -5.19 14.67
C GLY A 71 -9.90 -5.73 14.42
N ARG A 72 -9.19 -5.19 13.41
CA ARG A 72 -7.78 -5.50 13.11
C ARG A 72 -6.95 -4.23 13.03
N THR A 73 -5.74 -4.27 13.56
CA THR A 73 -4.81 -3.14 13.48
C THR A 73 -4.19 -3.06 12.09
N LEU A 74 -4.53 -2.01 11.34
CA LEU A 74 -3.86 -1.66 10.10
C LEU A 74 -2.42 -1.25 10.40
N THR A 75 -1.50 -1.78 9.60
CA THR A 75 -0.07 -1.49 9.67
C THR A 75 0.33 -0.81 8.39
N VAL A 76 0.42 0.52 8.38
CA VAL A 76 0.92 1.27 7.22
C VAL A 76 2.38 1.60 7.46
N ASN A 77 3.27 1.25 6.54
CA ASN A 77 4.70 1.56 6.66
C ASN A 77 5.24 1.99 5.31
N GLU A 78 6.38 2.66 5.30
CA GLU A 78 7.12 2.86 4.06
C GLU A 78 7.49 1.50 3.47
N ALA A 79 6.95 1.17 2.29
CA ALA A 79 7.39 -0.01 1.58
C ALA A 79 8.77 0.31 1.04
N LYS A 80 9.80 -0.19 1.72
CA LYS A 80 11.12 -0.30 1.11
C LYS A 80 10.91 -1.08 -0.19
N PRO A 81 11.21 -0.49 -1.36
CA PRO A 81 11.22 -1.28 -2.56
C PRO A 81 12.19 -2.41 -2.27
N ARG A 82 11.71 -3.64 -2.31
CA ARG A 82 12.63 -4.74 -2.55
C ARG A 82 13.31 -4.34 -3.84
N GLU A 83 14.62 -4.11 -3.78
CA GLU A 83 15.45 -3.78 -4.94
C GLU A 83 15.45 -4.99 -5.88
N GLU A 84 14.31 -5.29 -6.49
CA GLU A 84 14.14 -6.33 -7.48
C GLU A 84 14.06 -5.60 -8.82
N GLY A 85 15.24 -5.28 -9.34
CA GLY A 85 15.39 -4.69 -10.66
C GLY A 85 15.67 -3.19 -10.68
N ALA A 86 16.82 -2.78 -10.15
CA ALA A 86 17.66 -1.85 -10.91
C ALA A 86 18.14 -2.50 -12.23
N ASN A 87 17.24 -3.16 -12.99
CA ASN A 87 17.51 -3.51 -14.37
C ASN A 87 17.20 -2.27 -15.20
N ARG A 88 18.19 -1.38 -15.22
CA ARG A 88 18.35 -0.41 -16.30
C ARG A 88 18.60 -1.18 -17.59
N GLU A 89 17.56 -1.78 -18.17
CA GLU A 89 17.55 -2.10 -19.60
C GLU A 89 17.09 -0.85 -20.36
N ARG A 90 17.92 0.20 -20.23
CA ARG A 90 18.01 1.30 -21.20
C ARG A 90 19.46 1.32 -21.69
N ARG A 91 19.80 0.27 -22.44
CA ARG A 91 20.98 0.11 -23.29
C ARG A 91 20.45 -0.74 -24.44
N PHE A 92 20.30 -0.30 -25.69
CA PHE A 92 20.83 0.82 -26.45
C PHE A 92 19.77 1.28 -27.46
#